data_AF-A0AB40DKK2-F1
#
_entry.id   AF-A0AB40DKK2-F1
#
_cell.length_a   1.000
_cell.length_b   1.000
_cell.length_c   1.000
_cell.angle_alpha   90.00
_cell.angle_beta   90.00
_cell.angle_gamma   90.00
#
_symmetry.space_group_name_H-M   'P 1'
#
loop_
_entity.id
_entity.type
_entity.pdbx_description
1 polymer ?
#
loop_
_entity_poly.entity_id
_entity_poly.type
_entity_poly.pdbx_seq_one_letter_code
_entity_poly.pdbx_strand_id
1 'polypeptide(L)'
;MKRLQQIESLNSAYETTHQVIICTEGYVKTDYHAKKIAVSFEDLYMETYCLVAEGQRIKFPVTPSSASAPTAVSTVADARVHMPKLKLPKFSGNCVDWPGYYDAFTRLIHQNKRLDNIQRFHFLKESLPAGRDFDIRQIPLTAAYYTVARDTLIQRYNIPRVVFSNHKNMLYQLPSLSKEKPDDIRSMISAVNVCAAACNTINASSQDGDHWVAHYLTAKLPKE
;
A
#
# COMPACT_ATOMS: atom_id res chain seq x y z
N MET A 1 -18.96 -12.24 26.74
CA MET A 1 -19.41 -10.85 26.47
C MET A 1 -19.32 -9.93 27.69
N LYS A 2 -20.14 -10.06 28.75
CA LYS A 2 -20.15 -9.07 29.87
C LYS A 2 -18.79 -8.78 30.53
N ARG A 3 -17.93 -9.78 30.72
CA ARG A 3 -16.59 -9.60 31.34
C ARG A 3 -15.59 -8.87 30.43
N LEU A 4 -15.67 -9.05 29.11
CA LEU A 4 -14.76 -8.40 28.17
C LEU A 4 -15.11 -6.91 28.02
N GLN A 5 -16.41 -6.62 27.93
CA GLN A 5 -16.92 -5.24 27.98
C GLN A 5 -16.57 -4.53 29.31
N GLN A 6 -16.56 -5.26 30.43
CA GLN A 6 -16.14 -4.71 31.72
C GLN A 6 -14.64 -4.38 31.75
N ILE A 7 -13.79 -5.24 31.16
CA ILE A 7 -12.34 -5.01 31.04
C ILE A 7 -12.04 -3.79 30.15
N GLU A 8 -12.72 -3.67 29.00
CA GLU A 8 -12.61 -2.49 28.11
C GLU A 8 -13.09 -1.21 28.80
N SER A 9 -14.19 -1.27 29.57
CA SER A 9 -14.69 -0.12 30.34
C SER A 9 -13.72 0.32 31.43
N LEU A 10 -13.05 -0.61 32.13
CA LEU A 10 -12.05 -0.29 33.15
C LEU A 10 -10.80 0.35 32.53
N ASN A 11 -10.37 -0.14 31.36
CA ASN A 11 -9.25 0.45 30.63
C ASN A 11 -9.55 1.88 30.17
N SER A 12 -10.74 2.14 29.63
CA SER A 12 -11.15 3.49 29.22
C SER A 12 -11.19 4.49 30.39
N ALA A 13 -11.68 4.04 31.56
CA ALA A 13 -11.68 4.87 32.78
C ALA A 13 -10.25 5.13 33.30
N TYR A 14 -9.38 4.14 33.19
CA TYR A 14 -7.97 4.27 33.53
C TYR A 14 -7.24 5.26 32.59
N GLU A 15 -7.40 5.13 31.28
CA GLU A 15 -6.78 6.03 30.27
C GLU A 15 -7.14 7.49 30.53
N THR A 16 -8.40 7.76 30.86
CA THR A 16 -8.88 9.10 31.22
C THR A 16 -8.16 9.64 32.46
N THR A 17 -8.01 8.81 33.49
CA THR A 17 -7.33 9.20 34.74
C THR A 17 -5.82 9.34 34.56
N HIS A 18 -5.21 8.43 33.79
CA HIS A 18 -3.80 8.45 33.42
C HIS A 18 -3.43 9.74 32.68
N GLN A 19 -4.26 10.17 31.73
CA GLN A 19 -4.06 11.41 30.98
C GLN A 19 -4.07 12.64 31.89
N VAL A 20 -4.97 12.69 32.88
CA VAL A 20 -5.01 13.76 33.89
C VAL A 20 -3.73 13.77 34.74
N ILE A 21 -3.25 12.59 35.16
CA ILE A 21 -2.02 12.45 35.97
C ILE A 21 -0.79 12.93 35.18
N ILE A 22 -0.66 12.59 33.90
CA ILE A 22 0.45 13.05 33.05
C ILE A 22 0.43 14.58 32.88
N CYS A 23 -0.76 15.16 32.77
CA CYS A 23 -0.93 16.61 32.60
C CYS A 23 -0.77 17.42 33.90
N THR A 24 -0.56 16.76 35.05
CA THR A 24 -0.40 17.43 36.34
C THR A 24 1.03 17.95 36.53
N GLU A 25 1.17 19.18 37.03
CA GLU A 25 2.48 19.77 37.32
C GLU A 25 3.26 18.94 38.33
N GLY A 26 4.51 18.61 38.00
CA GLY A 26 5.35 17.75 38.85
C GLY A 26 5.17 16.24 38.62
N TYR A 27 4.44 15.80 37.59
CA TYR A 27 4.31 14.38 37.18
C TYR A 27 5.62 13.59 37.24
N VAL A 28 6.71 14.16 36.72
CA VAL A 28 8.04 13.52 36.66
C VAL A 28 8.60 13.18 38.04
N LYS A 29 8.18 13.89 39.10
CA LYS A 29 8.59 13.69 40.49
C LYS A 29 7.68 12.72 41.25
N THR A 30 6.59 12.26 40.64
CA THR A 30 5.66 11.34 41.29
C THR A 30 6.17 9.90 41.29
N ASP A 31 5.77 9.14 42.30
CA ASP A 31 5.98 7.69 42.36
C ASP A 31 5.37 6.97 41.16
N TYR A 32 4.31 7.53 40.58
CA TYR A 32 3.63 7.00 39.40
C TYR A 32 4.55 6.96 38.17
N HIS A 33 5.33 8.03 37.96
CA HIS A 33 6.35 8.09 36.92
C HIS A 33 7.58 7.23 37.29
N ALA A 34 8.09 7.35 38.53
CA ALA A 34 9.31 6.65 38.96
C ALA A 34 9.18 5.13 38.91
N LYS A 35 8.02 4.58 39.29
CA LYS A 35 7.73 3.13 39.28
C LYS A 35 7.19 2.63 37.93
N LYS A 36 7.09 3.48 36.91
CA LYS A 36 6.54 3.16 35.58
C LYS A 36 5.17 2.47 35.67
N ILE A 37 4.29 2.97 36.54
CA ILE A 37 2.99 2.35 36.84
C ILE A 37 2.13 2.23 35.56
N ALA A 38 2.27 3.19 34.63
CA ALA A 38 1.59 3.17 33.34
C ALA A 38 1.87 1.90 32.51
N VAL A 39 3.16 1.55 32.37
CA VAL A 39 3.59 0.39 31.60
C VAL A 39 3.13 -0.91 32.27
N SER A 40 3.25 -0.99 33.60
CA SER A 40 2.80 -2.16 34.36
C SER A 40 1.28 -2.39 34.23
N PHE A 41 0.48 -1.33 34.12
CA PHE A 41 -0.96 -1.46 33.91
C PHE A 41 -1.28 -1.94 32.49
N GLU A 42 -0.63 -1.38 31.47
CA GLU A 42 -0.80 -1.80 30.08
C GLU A 42 -0.49 -3.29 29.89
N ASP A 43 0.62 -3.76 30.47
CA ASP A 43 1.01 -5.17 30.42
C ASP A 43 -0.05 -6.07 31.07
N LEU A 44 -0.54 -5.71 32.27
CA LEU A 44 -1.56 -6.47 32.99
C LEU A 44 -2.91 -6.47 32.26
N TYR A 45 -3.29 -5.34 31.66
CA TYR A 45 -4.50 -5.23 30.85
C TYR A 45 -4.42 -6.16 29.62
N MET A 46 -3.31 -6.13 28.90
CA MET A 46 -3.12 -6.96 27.71
C MET A 46 -3.13 -8.46 28.05
N GLU A 47 -2.45 -8.85 29.14
CA GLU A 47 -2.45 -10.23 29.63
C GLU A 47 -3.86 -10.72 29.98
N THR A 48 -4.60 -9.93 30.77
CA THR A 48 -5.96 -10.28 31.20
C THR A 48 -6.95 -10.30 30.04
N TYR A 49 -6.84 -9.37 29.08
CA TYR A 49 -7.67 -9.33 27.87
C TYR A 49 -7.45 -10.59 27.02
N CYS A 50 -6.20 -10.98 26.79
CA CYS A 50 -5.87 -12.19 26.01
C CYS A 50 -6.46 -13.45 26.66
N LEU A 51 -6.27 -13.63 27.97
CA LEU A 51 -6.79 -14.79 28.71
C LEU A 51 -8.33 -14.89 28.63
N VAL A 52 -9.03 -13.77 28.76
CA VAL A 52 -10.50 -13.75 28.70
C VAL A 52 -11.02 -13.95 27.27
N ALA A 53 -10.32 -13.41 26.27
CA ALA A 53 -10.66 -13.63 24.86
C ALA A 53 -10.46 -15.10 24.44
N GLU A 54 -9.37 -15.73 24.88
CA GLU A 54 -9.09 -17.15 24.63
C GLU A 54 -10.10 -18.07 25.34
N GLY A 55 -10.43 -17.77 26.61
CA GLY A 55 -11.47 -18.49 27.35
C GLY A 55 -12.86 -18.40 26.71
N GLN A 56 -13.16 -17.34 25.95
CA GLN A 56 -14.40 -17.24 25.16
C GLN A 56 -14.35 -18.09 23.87
N ARG A 57 -13.18 -18.22 23.23
CA ARG A 57 -12.99 -19.11 22.07
C ARG A 57 -13.14 -20.60 22.43
N ILE A 58 -12.75 -20.98 23.66
CA ILE A 58 -12.90 -22.36 24.16
C ILE A 58 -14.35 -22.69 24.53
N LYS A 59 -15.11 -21.73 25.08
CA LYS A 59 -16.54 -21.92 25.44
C LYS A 59 -17.50 -21.89 24.24
N PHE A 60 -17.11 -21.25 23.14
CA PHE A 60 -17.84 -21.24 21.88
C PHE A 60 -16.87 -21.60 20.74
N PRO A 61 -16.61 -22.89 20.51
CA PRO A 61 -15.73 -23.31 19.43
C PRO A 61 -16.35 -22.93 18.09
N VAL A 62 -15.66 -22.07 17.33
CA VAL A 62 -16.01 -21.80 15.93
C VAL A 62 -15.66 -23.06 15.14
N THR A 63 -16.65 -23.88 14.81
CA THR A 63 -16.47 -25.12 14.05
C THR A 63 -16.07 -24.82 12.60
N PRO A 64 -15.00 -25.43 12.06
CA PRO A 64 -14.72 -25.41 10.63
C PRO A 64 -15.52 -26.54 9.96
N SER A 65 -16.45 -26.22 9.05
CA SER A 65 -17.19 -27.23 8.29
C SER A 65 -16.75 -27.26 6.84
N SER A 66 -16.23 -28.41 6.41
CA SER A 66 -15.89 -28.76 5.02
C SER A 66 -16.80 -29.92 4.56
N ALA A 67 -17.49 -29.68 3.44
CA ALA A 67 -18.14 -30.57 2.45
C ALA A 67 -18.57 -32.02 2.79
N SER A 68 -19.87 -32.31 2.59
CA SER A 68 -20.45 -33.34 1.68
C SER A 68 -22.01 -33.26 1.69
N ALA A 69 -22.64 -33.37 0.51
CA ALA A 69 -24.09 -33.16 0.23
C ALA A 69 -24.98 -34.42 0.46
N PRO A 70 -26.31 -34.43 0.15
CA PRO A 70 -27.29 -33.36 -0.06
C PRO A 70 -28.54 -33.49 0.86
N THR A 71 -29.35 -32.43 1.02
CA THR A 71 -30.83 -32.41 0.84
C THR A 71 -31.33 -31.00 1.17
N ALA A 72 -32.16 -30.48 0.27
CA ALA A 72 -32.61 -29.10 0.15
C ALA A 72 -33.37 -28.57 1.38
N VAL A 73 -32.99 -27.38 1.85
CA VAL A 73 -33.96 -26.35 2.26
C VAL A 73 -33.38 -25.00 1.90
N SER A 74 -34.05 -24.32 0.98
CA SER A 74 -33.75 -22.97 0.52
C SER A 74 -33.83 -21.97 1.68
N THR A 75 -32.71 -21.36 2.05
CA THR A 75 -32.72 -20.06 2.71
C THR A 75 -31.72 -19.15 2.00
N VAL A 76 -32.22 -17.96 1.69
CA VAL A 76 -31.61 -16.92 0.85
C VAL A 76 -30.18 -16.66 1.31
N ALA A 77 -29.21 -17.15 0.54
CA ALA A 77 -27.81 -16.84 0.75
C ALA A 77 -27.60 -15.35 0.47
N ASP A 78 -27.36 -14.59 1.53
CA ASP A 78 -26.62 -13.34 1.44
C ASP A 78 -25.27 -13.70 0.82
N ALA A 79 -25.18 -13.51 -0.50
CA ALA A 79 -23.99 -13.73 -1.29
C ALA A 79 -22.94 -12.71 -0.82
N ARG A 80 -22.27 -13.03 0.29
CA ARG A 80 -21.02 -12.40 0.69
C ARG A 80 -19.98 -12.83 -0.32
N VAL A 81 -20.01 -12.17 -1.48
CA VAL A 81 -18.92 -12.11 -2.44
C VAL A 81 -17.65 -11.96 -1.62
N HIS A 82 -16.82 -13.00 -1.63
CA HIS A 82 -15.54 -12.97 -0.96
C HIS A 82 -14.71 -11.92 -1.71
N MET A 83 -14.71 -10.70 -1.18
CA MET A 83 -13.96 -9.60 -1.76
C MET A 83 -12.48 -10.00 -1.62
N PRO A 84 -11.72 -10.15 -2.72
CA PRO A 84 -10.29 -10.37 -2.63
C PRO A 84 -9.72 -9.26 -1.74
N LYS A 85 -9.04 -9.63 -0.65
CA LYS A 85 -8.38 -8.65 0.22
C LYS A 85 -7.49 -7.80 -0.69
N LEU A 86 -7.86 -6.54 -0.88
CA LEU A 86 -7.17 -5.61 -1.75
C LEU A 86 -5.72 -5.51 -1.26
N LYS A 87 -4.79 -6.14 -1.99
CA LYS A 87 -3.37 -6.06 -1.66
C LYS A 87 -2.96 -4.60 -1.83
N LEU A 88 -2.45 -4.00 -0.76
CA LEU A 88 -1.93 -2.64 -0.82
C LEU A 88 -0.89 -2.54 -1.95
N PRO A 89 -0.97 -1.50 -2.81
CA PRO A 89 0.04 -1.30 -3.83
C PRO A 89 1.39 -1.14 -3.10
N LYS A 90 2.38 -1.95 -3.47
CA LYS A 90 3.73 -1.85 -2.94
C LYS A 90 4.56 -1.01 -3.89
N PHE A 91 5.31 -0.08 -3.34
CA PHE A 91 6.25 0.71 -4.11
C PHE A 91 7.64 0.08 -4.03
N SER A 92 8.30 -0.04 -5.18
CA SER A 92 9.66 -0.59 -5.29
C SER A 92 10.75 0.43 -4.93
N GLY A 93 10.42 1.73 -4.91
CA GLY A 93 11.41 2.80 -4.83
C GLY A 93 12.02 3.19 -6.18
N ASN A 94 11.52 2.62 -7.29
CA ASN A 94 11.97 2.96 -8.64
C ASN A 94 11.04 4.00 -9.28
N CYS A 95 11.61 5.05 -9.88
CA CYS A 95 10.85 6.07 -10.61
C CYS A 95 10.06 5.49 -11.79
N VAL A 96 10.51 4.37 -12.38
CA VAL A 96 9.80 3.70 -13.48
C VAL A 96 8.46 3.13 -13.03
N ASP A 97 8.39 2.60 -11.81
CA ASP A 97 7.17 1.97 -11.27
C ASP A 97 6.24 3.00 -10.61
N TRP A 98 6.72 4.23 -10.41
CA TRP A 98 6.01 5.30 -9.72
C TRP A 98 4.63 5.62 -10.34
N PRO A 99 4.47 5.78 -11.68
CA PRO A 99 3.18 6.13 -12.25
C PRO A 99 2.08 5.10 -11.94
N GLY A 100 2.40 3.81 -12.07
CA GLY A 100 1.47 2.72 -11.80
C GLY A 100 1.13 2.61 -10.31
N TYR A 101 2.15 2.71 -9.45
CA TYR A 101 1.96 2.73 -8.01
C TYR A 101 1.10 3.91 -7.56
N TYR A 102 1.40 5.12 -8.05
CA TYR A 102 0.75 6.35 -7.61
C TYR A 102 -0.71 6.44 -8.06
N ASP A 103 -1.05 6.00 -9.28
CA ASP A 103 -2.45 5.91 -9.73
C ASP A 103 -3.23 4.91 -8.88
N ALA A 104 -2.67 3.72 -8.63
CA ALA A 104 -3.30 2.72 -7.77
C ALA A 104 -3.50 3.23 -6.34
N PHE A 105 -2.46 3.82 -5.73
CA PHE A 105 -2.55 4.41 -4.40
C PHE A 105 -3.60 5.52 -4.35
N THR A 106 -3.64 6.38 -5.37
CA THR A 106 -4.58 7.50 -5.43
C THR A 106 -6.01 7.02 -5.47
N ARG A 107 -6.33 6.05 -6.34
CA ARG A 107 -7.71 5.53 -6.48
C ARG A 107 -8.15 4.71 -5.27
N LEU A 108 -7.25 3.91 -4.69
CA LEU A 108 -7.60 2.98 -3.62
C LEU A 108 -7.61 3.62 -2.23
N ILE A 109 -6.70 4.57 -1.99
CA ILE A 109 -6.42 5.11 -0.65
C ILE A 109 -6.70 6.61 -0.59
N HIS A 110 -6.11 7.41 -1.49
CA HIS A 110 -6.23 8.87 -1.42
C HIS A 110 -7.68 9.35 -1.63
N GLN A 111 -8.33 8.88 -2.69
CA GLN A 111 -9.70 9.25 -3.05
C GLN A 111 -10.78 8.52 -2.23
N ASN A 112 -10.38 7.57 -1.39
CA ASN A 112 -11.32 6.82 -0.56
C ASN A 112 -11.83 7.70 0.59
N LYS A 113 -13.10 8.13 0.51
CA LYS A 113 -13.76 8.98 1.51
C LYS A 113 -13.97 8.31 2.87
N ARG A 114 -13.84 6.98 2.96
CA ARG A 114 -13.97 6.23 4.22
C ARG A 114 -12.71 6.24 5.06
N LEU A 115 -11.59 6.69 4.51
CA LEU A 115 -10.32 6.78 5.21
C LEU A 115 -10.08 8.21 5.70
N ASP A 116 -9.51 8.35 6.89
CA ASP A 116 -8.98 9.63 7.34
C ASP A 116 -7.50 9.80 6.95
N ASN A 117 -6.98 11.03 6.99
CA ASN A 117 -5.60 11.34 6.63
C ASN A 117 -4.57 10.55 7.45
N ILE A 118 -4.85 10.26 8.73
CA ILE A 118 -3.98 9.41 9.55
C ILE A 118 -3.90 8.00 8.96
N GLN A 119 -5.04 7.42 8.58
CA GLN A 119 -5.11 6.08 7.98
C GLN A 119 -4.43 6.07 6.60
N ARG A 120 -4.68 7.08 5.77
CA ARG A 120 -3.99 7.25 4.48
C ARG A 120 -2.48 7.32 4.66
N PHE A 121 -2.02 8.03 5.69
CA PHE A 121 -0.60 8.14 5.97
C PHE A 121 0.01 6.83 6.46
N HIS A 122 -0.71 6.08 7.30
CA HIS A 122 -0.29 4.75 7.70
C HIS A 122 -0.10 3.84 6.47
N PHE A 123 -1.08 3.81 5.56
CA PHE A 123 -0.97 3.03 4.32
C PHE A 123 0.17 3.51 3.42
N LEU A 124 0.41 4.82 3.35
CA LEU A 124 1.54 5.37 2.60
C LEU A 124 2.86 4.83 3.17
N LYS A 125 3.07 4.88 4.49
CA LYS A 125 4.31 4.39 5.14
C LYS A 125 4.52 2.88 4.95
N GLU A 126 3.45 2.10 5.00
CA GLU A 126 3.46 0.64 4.78
C GLU A 126 3.74 0.26 3.33
N SER A 127 3.28 1.08 2.38
CA SER A 127 3.50 0.84 0.95
C SER A 127 4.92 1.18 0.47
N LEU A 128 5.67 1.97 1.25
CA LEU A 128 7.05 2.33 0.93
C LEU A 128 8.03 1.17 1.23
N PRO A 129 9.07 0.99 0.40
CA PRO A 129 10.03 -0.08 0.58
C PRO A 129 10.86 0.12 1.86
N ALA A 130 11.14 -0.99 2.56
CA ALA A 130 12.02 -0.95 3.72
C ALA A 130 13.45 -0.62 3.27
N GLY A 131 14.00 0.51 3.76
CA GLY A 131 15.38 0.94 3.46
C GLY A 131 15.50 2.12 2.49
N ARG A 132 14.39 2.62 1.93
CA ARG A 132 14.36 3.92 1.24
C ARG A 132 13.38 4.86 1.93
N ASP A 133 13.48 6.16 1.63
CA ASP A 133 12.56 7.18 2.15
C ASP A 133 12.44 7.17 3.69
N PHE A 134 13.57 6.93 4.37
CA PHE A 134 13.64 6.85 5.83
C PHE A 134 13.21 8.15 6.49
N ASP A 135 13.55 9.28 5.86
CA ASP A 135 13.07 10.61 6.22
C ASP A 135 11.55 10.66 6.31
N ILE A 136 10.84 10.12 5.31
CA ILE A 136 9.37 10.09 5.29
C ILE A 136 8.81 9.08 6.31
N ARG A 137 9.52 7.98 6.56
CA ARG A 137 9.13 6.98 7.58
C ARG A 137 9.28 7.51 9.01
N GLN A 138 10.23 8.42 9.26
CA GLN A 138 10.43 9.04 10.58
C GLN A 138 9.42 10.14 10.91
N ILE A 139 8.71 10.67 9.91
CA ILE A 139 7.67 11.68 10.15
C ILE A 139 6.59 11.11 11.09
N PRO A 140 6.22 11.84 12.17
CA PRO A 140 5.16 11.44 13.08
C PRO A 140 3.84 11.17 12.34
N LEU A 141 3.15 10.10 12.71
CA LEU A 141 1.89 9.69 12.07
C LEU A 141 0.74 10.64 12.46
N THR A 142 0.70 11.82 11.86
CA THR A 142 -0.30 12.87 12.11
C THR A 142 -0.99 13.27 10.81
N ALA A 143 -2.28 13.61 10.88
CA ALA A 143 -3.08 14.04 9.73
C ALA A 143 -2.46 15.20 8.94
N ALA A 144 -1.86 16.16 9.66
CA ALA A 144 -1.22 17.35 9.07
C ALA A 144 -0.01 17.02 8.19
N TYR A 145 0.71 15.93 8.48
CA TYR A 145 1.93 15.57 7.75
C TYR A 145 1.67 14.66 6.55
N TYR A 146 0.45 14.15 6.38
CA TYR A 146 0.10 13.29 5.25
C TYR A 146 0.36 13.96 3.90
N THR A 147 -0.12 15.20 3.73
CA THR A 147 0.04 15.98 2.50
C THR A 147 1.52 16.23 2.21
N VAL A 148 2.28 16.66 3.23
CA VAL A 148 3.72 16.89 3.13
C VAL A 148 4.47 15.63 2.68
N ALA A 149 4.20 14.49 3.31
CA ALA A 149 4.82 13.22 2.96
C ALA A 149 4.48 12.78 1.52
N ARG A 150 3.21 12.89 1.12
CA ARG A 150 2.76 12.58 -0.24
C ARG A 150 3.42 13.48 -1.28
N ASP A 151 3.42 14.79 -1.05
CA ASP A 151 3.95 15.75 -2.01
C ASP A 151 5.47 15.64 -2.15
N THR A 152 6.16 15.33 -1.04
CA THR A 152 7.60 15.01 -1.06
C THR A 152 7.88 13.79 -1.94
N LEU A 153 7.07 12.73 -1.85
CA LEU A 153 7.22 11.55 -2.72
C LEU A 153 6.94 11.87 -4.18
N ILE A 154 5.91 12.68 -4.48
CA ILE A 154 5.62 13.12 -5.84
C ILE A 154 6.82 13.88 -6.41
N GLN A 155 7.38 14.83 -5.66
CA GLN A 155 8.57 15.58 -6.10
C GLN A 155 9.79 14.67 -6.33
N ARG A 156 9.98 13.65 -5.50
CA ARG A 156 11.12 12.73 -5.58
C ARG A 156 11.01 11.73 -6.74
N TYR A 157 9.82 11.23 -7.02
CA TYR A 157 9.64 10.06 -7.91
C TYR A 157 8.84 10.35 -9.19
N ASN A 158 8.06 11.44 -9.24
CA ASN A 158 7.36 11.84 -10.47
C ASN A 158 8.31 12.55 -11.42
N ILE A 159 9.20 11.77 -12.05
CA ILE A 159 10.19 12.27 -13.02
C ILE A 159 9.87 11.66 -14.41
N PRO A 160 8.95 12.27 -15.18
CA PRO A 160 8.53 11.73 -16.48
C PRO A 160 9.72 11.43 -17.41
N ARG A 161 10.75 12.30 -17.40
CA ARG A 161 11.95 12.14 -18.24
C ARG A 161 12.70 10.84 -17.97
N VAL A 162 12.76 10.37 -16.72
CA VAL A 162 13.43 9.10 -16.37
C VAL A 162 12.61 7.92 -16.89
N VAL A 163 11.29 7.97 -16.72
CA VAL A 163 10.35 6.95 -17.23
C VAL A 163 10.50 6.83 -18.76
N PHE A 164 10.49 7.96 -19.47
CA PHE A 164 10.70 7.98 -20.91
C PHE A 164 12.07 7.50 -21.35
N SER A 165 13.15 7.90 -20.66
CA SER A 165 14.48 7.40 -20.96
C SER A 165 14.56 5.87 -20.79
N ASN A 166 13.87 5.31 -19.79
CA ASN A 166 13.79 3.88 -19.59
C ASN A 166 13.06 3.17 -20.75
N HIS A 167 11.92 3.70 -21.18
CA HIS A 167 11.21 3.18 -22.36
C HIS A 167 12.06 3.28 -23.63
N LYS A 168 12.75 4.41 -23.84
CA LYS A 168 13.67 4.59 -24.97
C LYS A 168 14.82 3.58 -24.95
N ASN A 169 15.37 3.27 -23.77
CA ASN A 169 16.39 2.23 -23.64
C ASN A 169 15.83 0.84 -23.96
N MET A 170 14.59 0.54 -23.57
CA MET A 170 13.90 -0.69 -23.94
C MET A 170 13.77 -0.82 -25.46
N LEU A 171 13.45 0.27 -26.16
CA LEU A 171 13.43 0.33 -27.62
C LEU A 171 14.81 0.02 -28.23
N TYR A 172 15.89 0.62 -27.69
CA TYR A 172 17.24 0.41 -28.22
C TYR A 172 17.82 -0.98 -27.93
N GLN A 173 17.32 -1.65 -26.90
CA GLN A 173 17.72 -3.00 -26.52
C GLN A 173 16.95 -4.09 -27.28
N LEU A 174 16.04 -3.72 -28.18
CA LEU A 174 15.34 -4.68 -29.01
C LEU A 174 16.32 -5.57 -29.79
N PRO A 175 16.18 -6.90 -29.71
CA PRO A 175 17.05 -7.82 -30.43
C PRO A 175 16.85 -7.67 -31.93
N SER A 176 17.93 -7.80 -32.70
CA SER A 176 17.82 -7.87 -34.16
C SER A 176 17.22 -9.22 -34.54
N LEU A 177 16.17 -9.21 -35.35
CA LEU A 177 15.48 -10.41 -35.78
C LEU A 177 16.25 -11.04 -36.94
N SER A 178 16.77 -12.26 -36.73
CA SER A 178 17.45 -13.02 -37.79
C SER A 178 16.47 -13.83 -38.64
N LYS A 179 15.25 -14.08 -38.15
CA LYS A 179 14.17 -14.81 -38.83
C LYS A 179 12.84 -14.19 -38.45
N GLU A 180 11.88 -14.18 -39.37
CA GLU A 180 10.52 -13.72 -39.08
C GLU A 180 9.80 -14.75 -38.22
N LYS A 181 9.79 -14.53 -36.90
CA LYS A 181 8.90 -15.23 -35.98
C LYS A 181 7.76 -14.30 -35.59
N PRO A 182 6.50 -14.73 -35.70
CA PRO A 182 5.35 -13.90 -35.36
C PRO A 182 5.41 -13.31 -33.95
N ASP A 183 5.88 -14.08 -32.97
CA ASP A 183 5.95 -13.64 -31.57
C ASP A 183 7.02 -12.58 -31.33
N ASP A 184 8.15 -12.67 -32.04
CA ASP A 184 9.22 -11.68 -31.95
C ASP A 184 8.79 -10.33 -32.55
N ILE A 185 8.08 -10.36 -33.70
CA ILE A 185 7.51 -9.16 -34.33
C ILE A 185 6.45 -8.54 -33.42
N ARG A 186 5.56 -9.33 -32.82
CA ARG A 186 4.56 -8.83 -31.85
C ARG A 186 5.20 -8.19 -30.64
N SER A 187 6.25 -8.79 -30.09
CA SER A 187 7.00 -8.25 -28.95
C SER A 187 7.62 -6.90 -29.30
N MET A 188 8.21 -6.79 -30.50
CA MET A 188 8.78 -5.54 -31.00
C MET A 188 7.73 -4.43 -31.17
N ILE A 189 6.59 -4.73 -31.80
CA ILE A 189 5.48 -3.78 -31.96
C ILE A 189 4.93 -3.35 -30.60
N SER A 190 4.79 -4.29 -29.65
CA SER A 190 4.38 -3.99 -28.28
C SER A 190 5.34 -3.01 -27.60
N ALA A 191 6.65 -3.23 -27.70
CA ALA A 191 7.65 -2.34 -27.14
C ALA A 191 7.57 -0.92 -27.73
N VAL A 192 7.38 -0.80 -29.05
CA VAL A 192 7.22 0.49 -29.73
C VAL A 192 5.98 1.23 -29.25
N ASN A 193 4.84 0.54 -29.17
CA ASN A 193 3.58 1.13 -28.72
C ASN A 193 3.68 1.65 -27.27
N VAL A 194 4.35 0.90 -26.39
CA VAL A 194 4.62 1.34 -25.01
C VAL A 194 5.50 2.59 -24.99
N CYS A 195 6.53 2.66 -25.84
CA CYS A 195 7.39 3.84 -25.95
C CYS A 195 6.64 5.07 -26.50
N ALA A 196 5.82 4.88 -27.53
CA ALA A 196 5.01 5.94 -28.12
C ALA A 196 3.98 6.50 -27.10
N ALA A 197 3.34 5.61 -26.34
CA ALA A 197 2.46 6.02 -25.24
C ALA A 197 3.21 6.85 -24.18
N ALA A 198 4.44 6.47 -23.84
CA ALA A 198 5.28 7.25 -22.92
C ALA A 198 5.71 8.61 -23.51
N CYS A 199 6.02 8.72 -24.81
CA CYS A 199 6.29 10.01 -25.48
C CYS A 199 5.14 11.01 -25.25
N ASN A 200 3.90 10.54 -25.46
CA ASN A 200 2.70 11.36 -25.34
C ASN A 200 2.52 11.93 -23.93
N THR A 201 2.98 11.23 -22.89
CA THR A 201 2.91 11.73 -21.50
C THR A 201 3.84 12.91 -21.20
N ILE A 202 4.86 13.15 -22.03
CA ILE A 202 5.87 14.20 -21.82
C ILE A 202 5.60 15.45 -22.66
N ASN A 203 4.51 15.47 -23.45
CA ASN A 203 4.27 16.51 -24.46
C ASN A 203 5.50 16.72 -25.37
N ALA A 204 6.29 15.67 -25.61
CA ALA A 204 7.36 15.72 -26.58
C ALA A 204 6.73 15.72 -27.98
N SER A 205 6.60 16.91 -28.57
CA SER A 205 6.02 17.15 -29.89
C SER A 205 6.56 16.14 -30.91
N SER A 206 5.73 15.16 -31.27
CA SER A 206 6.13 13.99 -32.07
C SER A 206 6.06 14.27 -33.58
N GLN A 207 6.42 15.46 -34.04
CA GLN A 207 6.34 15.81 -35.47
C GLN A 207 7.45 15.15 -36.31
N ASP A 208 8.61 14.86 -35.73
CA ASP A 208 9.74 14.18 -36.40
C ASP A 208 10.07 12.80 -35.80
N GLY A 209 9.32 12.37 -34.78
CA GLY A 209 9.61 11.18 -34.00
C GLY A 209 9.36 9.86 -34.74
N ASP A 210 8.31 9.82 -35.56
CA ASP A 210 7.79 8.56 -36.08
C ASP A 210 8.67 7.99 -37.20
N HIS A 211 9.30 8.85 -38.00
CA HIS A 211 10.12 8.45 -39.15
C HIS A 211 11.43 7.77 -38.72
N TRP A 212 12.11 8.28 -37.68
CA TRP A 212 13.35 7.65 -37.21
C TRP A 212 13.08 6.33 -36.49
N VAL A 213 11.95 6.21 -35.78
CA VAL A 213 11.52 4.95 -35.14
C VAL A 213 11.23 3.91 -36.21
N ALA A 214 10.45 4.26 -37.23
CA ALA A 214 10.17 3.37 -38.36
C ALA A 214 11.47 2.89 -39.02
N HIS A 215 12.40 3.81 -39.34
CA HIS A 215 13.70 3.48 -39.91
C HIS A 215 14.53 2.55 -38.99
N TYR A 216 14.56 2.83 -37.69
CA TYR A 216 15.27 2.00 -36.71
C TYR A 216 14.71 0.58 -36.64
N LEU A 217 13.38 0.42 -36.71
CA LEU A 217 12.72 -0.88 -36.70
C LEU A 217 12.99 -1.66 -37.99
N THR A 218 12.99 -1.01 -39.15
CA THR A 218 13.34 -1.65 -40.42
C THR A 218 14.77 -2.21 -40.40
N ALA A 219 15.70 -1.52 -39.73
CA ALA A 219 17.07 -2.02 -39.55
C ALA A 219 17.18 -3.22 -38.59
N LYS A 220 16.14 -3.46 -37.77
CA LYS A 220 16.05 -4.58 -36.81
C LYS A 220 15.30 -5.79 -37.36
N LEU A 221 14.53 -5.62 -38.44
CA LEU A 221 13.88 -6.71 -39.16
C LEU A 221 14.91 -7.54 -39.93
N PRO A 222 14.59 -8.82 -40.25
CA PRO A 222 15.46 -9.63 -41.09
C PRO A 222 15.67 -8.95 -42.44
N LYS A 223 16.91 -8.94 -42.92
CA LYS A 223 17.19 -8.58 -44.31
C LYS A 223 16.80 -9.79 -45.15
N GLU A 224 15.99 -9.55 -46.19
CA GLU A 224 15.73 -10.57 -47.23
C GLU A 224 17.03 -11.11 -47.83
#